data_AF-U3A1U4-F1
#
_entry.id   AF-U3A1U4-F1
#
_cell.length_a   1.000
_cell.length_b   1.000
_cell.length_c   1.000
_cell.angle_alpha   90.00
_cell.angle_beta   90.00
_cell.angle_gamma   90.00
#
_symmetry.space_group_name_H-M   'P 1'
#
loop_
_entity.id
_entity.type
_entity.pdbx_description
1 polymer ?
#
loop_
_entity_poly.entity_id
_entity_poly.type
_entity_poly.pdbx_seq_one_letter_code
_entity_poly.pdbx_strand_id
1 'polypeptide(L)' 'MLRPYHLAIVALAAGLLASCGEADNDPGPGGVTVGEARALDEAAEMIEQRRPDAAPTPGATSAPTLPEASKPAG' A
#
# COMPACT_ATOMS: atom_id res chain seq x y z
N MET A 1 43.63 -1.74 19.01
CA MET A 1 43.13 -0.64 18.16
C MET A 1 42.01 -1.05 17.18
N LEU A 2 41.67 -2.34 17.00
CA LEU A 2 40.55 -2.77 16.12
C LEU A 2 39.14 -2.50 16.70
N ARG A 3 38.98 -2.50 18.03
CA ARG A 3 37.70 -2.27 18.73
C ARG A 3 36.98 -0.95 18.38
N PRO A 4 37.64 0.22 18.32
CA PRO A 4 36.98 1.46 17.88
C PRO A 4 36.58 1.43 16.40
N TYR A 5 37.30 0.68 15.57
CA TYR A 5 37.02 0.56 14.13
C TYR A 5 35.72 -0.21 13.86
N HIS A 6 35.47 -1.27 14.64
CA HIS A 6 34.20 -2.00 14.56
C HIS A 6 33.00 -1.15 14.98
N LEU A 7 33.14 -0.32 16.02
CA LEU A 7 32.10 0.61 16.44
C LEU A 7 31.77 1.65 15.35
N ALA A 8 32.79 2.20 14.70
CA ALA A 8 32.61 3.13 13.59
C ALA A 8 31.92 2.46 12.38
N ILE A 9 32.28 1.22 12.04
CA ILE A 9 31.65 0.47 10.95
C ILE A 9 30.18 0.18 11.24
N VAL A 10 29.83 -0.23 12.46
CA VAL A 10 28.44 -0.51 12.85
C VAL A 10 27.60 0.76 12.82
N ALA A 11 28.12 1.87 13.32
CA ALA A 11 27.41 3.15 13.29
C ALA A 11 27.17 3.65 11.85
N LEU A 12 28.16 3.50 10.97
CA LEU A 12 28.03 3.84 9.56
C LEU A 12 26.96 2.95 8.88
N ALA A 13 27.02 1.63 9.07
CA ALA A 13 26.07 0.70 8.49
C ALA A 13 24.61 0.96 8.95
N ALA A 14 24.40 1.30 10.23
CA ALA A 14 23.08 1.65 10.73
C ALA A 14 22.52 2.94 10.09
N GLY A 15 23.37 3.94 9.83
CA GLY A 15 22.98 5.16 9.13
C GLY A 15 22.55 4.91 7.68
N LEU A 16 23.23 4.02 6.96
CA LEU A 16 22.87 3.65 5.58
C LEU A 16 21.56 2.84 5.51
N LEU A 17 21.24 2.05 6.54
CA LEU A 17 19.96 1.33 6.58
C LEU A 17 18.77 2.26 6.85
N ALA A 18 18.99 3.36 7.60
CA ALA A 18 17.94 4.34 7.88
C ALA A 18 17.47 5.11 6.63
N SER A 19 18.26 5.15 5.55
CA SER A 19 17.84 5.70 4.26
C SER A 19 17.16 4.68 3.34
N CYS A 20 17.00 3.43 3.77
CA CYS A 20 16.30 2.38 3.03
C CYS A 20 14.88 2.13 3.58
N GLY A 21 14.37 3.07 4.38
CA GLY A 21 12.98 3.10 4.84
C GLY A 21 12.12 3.95 3.91
N GLU A 22 10.85 3.55 3.81
CA GLU A 22 9.83 4.17 2.95
C GLU A 22 9.71 5.67 3.25
N ALA A 23 10.13 6.52 2.31
CA ALA A 23 9.79 7.94 2.38
C ALA A 23 8.27 8.09 2.18
N ASP A 24 7.64 9.13 2.72
CA ASP A 24 6.19 9.38 2.51
C ASP A 24 5.78 9.46 1.02
N ASN A 25 6.76 9.70 0.14
CA ASN A 25 6.60 9.78 -1.31
C ASN A 25 7.04 8.51 -2.05
N ASP A 26 7.58 7.51 -1.35
CA ASP A 26 7.87 6.22 -1.96
C ASP A 26 6.55 5.46 -2.18
N PRO A 27 6.40 4.79 -3.33
CA PRO A 27 5.19 4.02 -3.61
C PRO A 27 5.15 2.79 -2.70
N GLY A 28 4.18 2.77 -1.79
CA GLY A 28 3.95 1.67 -0.86
C GLY A 28 3.31 0.45 -1.55
N PRO A 29 2.92 -0.58 -0.77
CA PRO A 29 2.28 -1.78 -1.29
C PRO A 29 1.01 -1.44 -2.09
N GLY A 30 0.99 -1.78 -3.38
CA GLY A 30 -0.07 -1.36 -4.31
C GLY A 30 0.31 -0.22 -5.25
N GLY A 31 1.55 0.29 -5.16
CA GLY A 31 2.09 1.31 -6.06
C GLY A 31 1.57 2.73 -5.80
N VAL A 32 0.95 2.95 -4.64
CA VAL A 32 0.40 4.25 -4.22
C VAL A 32 1.22 4.79 -3.05
N THR A 33 1.46 6.10 -3.06
CA THR A 33 2.08 6.81 -1.94
C THR A 33 1.11 6.97 -0.77
N VAL A 34 1.63 7.28 0.42
CA VAL A 34 0.80 7.54 1.61
C VAL A 34 -0.15 8.73 1.35
N GLY A 35 0.32 9.76 0.64
CA GLY A 35 -0.49 10.92 0.27
C GLY A 35 -1.63 10.57 -0.68
N GLU A 36 -1.39 9.70 -1.67
CA GLU A 36 -2.41 9.22 -2.59
C GLU A 36 -3.46 8.36 -1.87
N ALA A 37 -3.03 7.41 -1.04
CA ALA A 37 -3.94 6.57 -0.25
C ALA A 37 -4.88 7.42 0.62
N ARG A 38 -4.34 8.44 1.29
CA ARG A 38 -5.13 9.37 2.11
C ARG A 38 -6.17 10.14 1.30
N ALA A 39 -5.80 10.62 0.11
CA ALA A 39 -6.73 11.33 -0.77
C ALA A 39 -7.87 10.41 -1.26
N LEU A 40 -7.58 9.13 -1.50
CA LEU A 40 -8.58 8.12 -1.86
C LEU A 40 -9.55 7.85 -0.69
N ASP A 41 -9.06 7.78 0.55
CA ASP A 41 -9.89 7.58 1.73
C ASP A 41 -10.85 8.76 1.96
N GLU A 42 -10.35 10.00 1.84
CA GLU A 42 -11.19 11.19 1.94
C GLU A 42 -12.28 11.21 0.87
N ALA A 43 -11.95 10.82 -0.37
CA ALA A 43 -12.92 10.70 -1.45
C ALA A 43 -13.99 9.63 -1.15
N ALA A 44 -13.60 8.48 -0.60
CA ALA A 44 -14.53 7.43 -0.20
C ALA A 44 -15.48 7.90 0.91
N GLU A 45 -14.98 8.66 1.89
CA GLU A 45 -15.81 9.22 2.96
C GLU A 45 -16.86 10.21 2.42
N MET A 46 -16.49 11.07 1.47
CA MET A 46 -17.44 11.98 0.81
C MET A 46 -18.55 11.25 0.06
N ILE A 47 -18.26 10.07 -0.49
CA ILE A 47 -19.25 9.22 -1.17
C ILE A 47 -20.20 8.61 -0.14
N GLU A 48 -19.67 8.12 0.98
CA GLU A 48 -20.48 7.50 2.04
C GLU A 48 -21.39 8.53 2.72
N GLN A 49 -20.91 9.75 2.98
CA GLN A 49 -21.73 10.85 3.53
C GLN A 49 -22.89 11.25 2.61
N ARG A 50 -22.74 11.06 1.29
CA ARG A 50 -23.79 11.36 0.29
C ARG A 50 -24.71 10.17 0.06
N ARG A 51 -24.42 9.01 0.63
CA ARG A 51 -25.18 7.80 0.42
C ARG A 51 -26.53 7.93 1.14
N PRO A 52 -27.66 7.95 0.42
CA PRO A 52 -28.96 7.94 1.07
C PRO A 52 -29.17 6.61 1.82
N ASP A 53 -29.86 6.66 2.96
CA ASP A 53 -30.08 5.54 3.91
C ASP A 53 -30.63 4.24 3.28
N ALA A 54 -31.19 4.34 2.07
CA ALA A 54 -31.68 3.22 1.28
C ALA A 54 -31.36 3.42 -0.20
N ALA A 55 -30.09 3.59 -0.57
CA ALA A 55 -29.67 3.31 -1.93
C ALA A 55 -29.81 1.79 -2.15
N PRO A 56 -30.66 1.29 -3.07
CA PRO A 56 -30.65 -0.13 -3.42
C PRO A 56 -29.25 -0.48 -3.89
N THR A 57 -28.60 -1.43 -3.23
CA THR A 57 -27.26 -1.93 -3.59
C THR A 57 -27.29 -2.35 -5.06
N PRO A 58 -26.68 -1.60 -6.00
CA PRO A 58 -26.59 -2.03 -7.39
C PRO A 58 -25.44 -3.04 -7.45
N GLY A 59 -25.69 -4.27 -6.96
CA GLY A 59 -24.60 -5.20 -6.71
C GLY A 59 -24.96 -6.58 -6.16
N ALA A 60 -26.20 -6.84 -5.74
CA ALA A 60 -26.67 -8.23 -5.62
C ALA A 60 -26.96 -8.85 -7.00
N THR A 61 -26.24 -8.44 -8.05
CA THR A 61 -26.03 -9.31 -9.20
C THR A 61 -24.85 -10.18 -8.82
N SER A 62 -25.13 -11.44 -8.52
CA SER A 62 -24.12 -12.49 -8.46
C SER A 62 -23.18 -12.28 -9.64
N ALA A 63 -21.88 -12.11 -9.37
CA ALA A 63 -20.89 -12.06 -10.43
C ALA A 63 -21.18 -13.23 -11.39
N PRO A 64 -21.36 -13.01 -12.70
CA PRO A 64 -21.40 -14.13 -13.61
C PRO A 64 -20.07 -14.85 -13.41
N THR A 65 -20.15 -16.10 -12.93
CA THR A 65 -19.00 -17.00 -12.85
C THR A 65 -18.48 -17.15 -14.27
N LEU A 66 -17.54 -16.31 -14.67
CA LEU A 66 -16.72 -16.61 -15.83
C LEU A 66 -15.95 -17.89 -15.47
N PRO A 67 -15.98 -18.92 -16.33
CA PRO A 67 -15.20 -20.11 -16.09
C PRO A 67 -13.75 -19.70 -15.90
N GLU A 68 -13.17 -20.18 -14.80
CA GLU A 68 -11.76 -20.10 -14.44
C GLU A 68 -10.91 -20.22 -15.70
N ALA A 69 -10.35 -19.08 -16.12
CA ALA A 69 -9.43 -19.01 -17.22
C ALA A 69 -8.24 -19.91 -16.87
N SER A 70 -8.25 -21.09 -17.50
CA SER A 70 -7.19 -22.07 -17.56
C SER A 70 -5.82 -21.44 -17.34
N LYS A 71 -5.21 -21.76 -16.20
CA LYS A 71 -3.77 -21.60 -15.99
C LYS A 71 -3.04 -22.35 -17.12
N PRO A 72 -2.24 -21.71 -17.99
CA PRO A 72 -1.36 -22.47 -18.86
C PRO A 72 -0.26 -23.07 -17.98
N ALA A 73 -0.11 -24.38 -18.05
CA ALA A 73 1.06 -25.06 -17.50
C ALA A 73 2.30 -24.60 -18.29
N GLY A 74 3.30 -24.11 -17.57
CA GLY A 74 4.65 -23.82 -18.04
C GLY A 74 5.62 -24.09 -16.92
#